data_AF-A0A382M1A6-F1
#
_entry.id   AF-A0A382M1A6-F1
#
_cell.length_a   1.000
_cell.length_b   1.000
_cell.length_c   1.000
_cell.angle_alpha   90.00
_cell.angle_beta   90.00
_cell.angle_gamma   90.00
#
_symmetry.space_group_name_H-M   'P 1'
#
loop_
_entity.id
_entity.type
_entity.pdbx_description
1 polymer ?
#
loop_
_entity_poly.entity_id
_entity_poly.type
_entity_poly.pdbx_seq_one_letter_code
_entity_poly.pdbx_strand_id
1 'polypeptide(L)'
;MGKNEGVFNPARATGNILADASMRVSSVEDLNAEGFSTLTTQAHQDVDGNGNWSNNRWSVVFKRALSTSDSNDTQFKGSKTPMGIAVWNGQNKERNGQKGVTQWQELQY
;
A
#
# COMPACT_ATOMS: atom_id res chain seq x y z
N MET A 1 -3.14 27.92 -3.04
CA MET A 1 -2.27 27.37 -4.09
C MET A 1 -3.17 26.99 -5.27
N GLY A 2 -2.92 27.55 -6.45
CA GLY A 2 -3.90 27.72 -7.53
C GLY A 2 -4.15 26.46 -8.36
N LYS A 3 -5.40 26.28 -8.82
CA LYS A 3 -5.90 25.11 -9.57
C LYS A 3 -5.35 24.97 -11.02
N ASN A 4 -4.26 25.68 -11.39
CA ASN A 4 -3.72 25.79 -12.75
C ASN A 4 -2.25 25.30 -12.87
N GLU A 5 -1.86 24.26 -12.11
CA GLU A 5 -0.49 23.69 -12.17
C GLU A 5 -0.32 22.57 -13.22
N GLY A 6 -1.37 22.25 -13.99
CA GLY A 6 -1.47 21.03 -14.81
C GLY A 6 -0.39 20.81 -15.88
N VAL A 7 0.49 21.77 -16.16
CA VAL A 7 1.65 21.58 -17.06
C VAL A 7 3.00 21.71 -16.34
N PHE A 8 3.03 22.36 -15.17
CA PHE A 8 4.25 22.56 -14.37
C PHE A 8 4.45 21.47 -13.31
N ASN A 9 3.44 20.62 -13.11
CA ASN A 9 3.55 19.40 -12.32
C ASN A 9 3.21 18.18 -13.20
N PRO A 10 4.17 17.72 -14.03
CA PRO A 10 3.90 16.69 -15.05
C PRO A 10 3.43 15.37 -14.43
N ALA A 11 3.92 15.01 -13.24
CA ALA A 11 3.47 13.80 -12.56
C ALA A 11 1.98 13.86 -12.21
N ARG A 12 1.49 14.99 -11.70
CA ARG A 12 0.04 15.20 -11.48
C ARG A 12 -0.73 15.26 -12.81
N ALA A 13 -0.16 15.93 -13.82
CA ALA A 13 -0.77 16.08 -15.14
C ALA A 13 -1.05 14.74 -15.83
N THR A 14 -0.16 13.77 -15.65
CA THR A 14 -0.29 12.41 -16.19
C THR A 14 -1.05 11.46 -15.27
N GLY A 15 -1.67 11.96 -14.19
CA GLY A 15 -2.45 11.14 -13.27
C GLY A 15 -1.62 10.21 -12.39
N ASN A 16 -0.38 10.57 -12.05
CA ASN A 16 0.41 9.79 -11.11
C ASN A 16 -0.16 9.93 -9.69
N ILE A 17 -0.77 8.85 -9.19
CA ILE A 17 -1.36 8.78 -7.84
C ILE A 17 -0.35 9.02 -6.71
N LEU A 18 0.95 8.81 -6.95
CA LEU A 18 2.01 9.15 -5.99
C LEU A 18 2.26 10.66 -5.89
N ALA A 19 1.91 11.41 -6.94
CA ALA A 19 2.08 12.85 -7.02
C ALA A 19 0.82 13.65 -6.71
N ASP A 20 -0.37 13.02 -6.73
CA ASP A 20 -1.64 13.67 -6.39
C ASP A 20 -2.40 12.95 -5.26
N ALA A 21 -2.37 13.54 -4.06
CA ALA A 21 -3.06 13.02 -2.90
C ALA A 21 -4.59 13.00 -3.05
N SER A 22 -5.19 13.84 -3.91
CA SER A 22 -6.65 13.81 -4.11
C SER A 22 -7.14 12.58 -4.86
N MET A 23 -6.23 11.83 -5.50
CA MET A 23 -6.54 10.56 -6.15
C MET A 23 -6.61 9.38 -5.16
N ARG A 24 -6.15 9.57 -3.91
CA ARG A 24 -6.18 8.54 -2.88
C ARG A 24 -7.52 8.56 -2.16
N VAL A 25 -8.18 7.41 -2.13
CA VAL A 25 -9.50 7.25 -1.48
C VAL A 25 -9.41 6.66 -0.06
N SER A 26 -8.23 6.17 0.34
CA SER A 26 -7.96 5.51 1.64
C SER A 26 -6.59 5.92 2.17
N SER A 27 -6.34 5.74 3.47
CA SER A 27 -5.01 5.98 4.09
C SER A 27 -3.99 4.88 3.78
N VAL A 28 -4.42 3.79 3.14
CA VAL A 28 -3.58 2.70 2.64
C VAL A 28 -3.70 2.62 1.12
N GLU A 29 -2.78 1.89 0.49
CA GLU A 29 -2.68 1.74 -0.95
C GLU A 29 -2.54 0.26 -1.30
N ASP A 30 -3.29 -0.20 -2.30
CA ASP A 30 -3.18 -1.57 -2.82
C ASP A 30 -2.18 -1.62 -3.97
N LEU A 31 -1.26 -2.58 -3.91
CA LEU A 31 -0.06 -2.63 -4.76
C LEU A 31 0.27 -4.07 -5.15
N ASN A 32 0.71 -4.29 -6.38
CA ASN A 32 1.33 -5.53 -6.82
C ASN A 32 2.79 -5.34 -7.19
N ALA A 33 3.56 -6.43 -7.11
CA ALA A 33 4.92 -6.50 -7.64
C ALA A 33 5.18 -7.91 -8.18
N GLU A 34 5.91 -7.99 -9.28
CA GLU A 34 6.38 -9.25 -9.89
C GLU A 34 7.90 -9.45 -9.71
N GLY A 35 8.52 -8.63 -8.86
CA GLY A 35 9.96 -8.62 -8.62
C GLY A 35 10.42 -7.36 -7.93
N PHE A 36 11.74 -7.19 -7.81
CA PHE A 36 12.30 -5.95 -7.28
C PHE A 36 12.04 -4.79 -8.23
N SER A 37 11.72 -3.62 -7.68
CA SER A 37 11.47 -2.37 -8.43
C SER A 37 10.25 -2.36 -9.36
N THR A 38 9.37 -3.37 -9.29
CA THR A 38 8.13 -3.44 -10.09
C THR A 38 6.86 -3.13 -9.29
N LEU A 39 7.02 -2.61 -8.06
CA LEU A 39 5.89 -2.24 -7.19
C LEU A 39 5.03 -1.17 -7.87
N THR A 40 3.77 -1.50 -8.11
CA THR A 40 2.83 -0.70 -8.91
C THR A 40 1.50 -0.63 -8.20
N THR A 41 0.89 0.56 -8.18
CA THR A 41 -0.46 0.76 -7.65
C THR A 41 -1.50 0.03 -8.49
N GLN A 42 -2.38 -0.70 -7.80
CA GLN A 42 -3.52 -1.34 -8.46
C GLN A 42 -4.51 -0.30 -8.99
N ALA A 43 -5.18 -0.63 -10.09
CA ALA A 43 -6.26 0.21 -10.61
C ALA A 43 -7.49 0.19 -9.68
N HIS A 44 -7.69 -0.92 -8.96
CA HIS A 44 -8.73 -1.09 -7.97
C HIS A 44 -8.13 -0.96 -6.56
N GLN A 45 -8.88 -0.33 -5.65
CA GLN A 45 -8.52 -0.21 -4.24
C GLN A 45 -9.52 -1.04 -3.43
N ASP A 46 -9.13 -2.26 -3.07
CA ASP A 46 -9.97 -3.22 -2.36
C ASP A 46 -9.65 -3.28 -0.85
N VAL A 47 -8.70 -2.46 -0.38
CA VAL A 47 -8.25 -2.42 1.01
C VAL A 47 -8.53 -1.06 1.66
N ASP A 48 -9.36 -1.08 2.69
CA ASP A 48 -9.47 0.02 3.65
C ASP A 48 -8.39 -0.09 4.71
N GLY A 49 -7.99 1.03 5.30
CA GLY A 49 -7.12 0.99 6.45
C GLY A 49 -7.17 2.23 7.31
N ASN A 50 -6.57 2.12 8.48
CA ASN A 50 -6.37 3.23 9.40
C ASN A 50 -5.08 3.00 10.20
N GLY A 51 -4.36 4.09 10.46
CA GLY A 51 -3.19 4.10 11.32
C GLY A 51 -3.35 5.11 12.44
N ASN A 52 -2.99 4.71 13.65
CA ASN A 52 -2.93 5.57 14.83
C ASN A 52 -1.54 5.50 15.47
N TRP A 53 -0.96 6.66 15.75
CA TRP A 53 0.28 6.78 16.51
C TRP A 53 -0.03 7.24 17.93
N SER A 54 0.30 6.41 18.91
CA SER A 54 0.16 6.76 20.33
C SER A 54 1.16 5.98 21.17
N ASN A 55 1.58 6.52 22.32
CA ASN A 55 2.51 5.86 23.24
C ASN A 55 3.77 5.30 22.55
N ASN A 56 4.34 6.09 21.64
CA ASN A 56 5.52 5.74 20.86
C ASN A 56 5.39 4.45 20.02
N ARG A 57 4.17 4.15 19.55
CA ARG A 57 3.87 2.96 18.73
C ARG A 57 2.82 3.27 17.66
N TRP A 58 3.00 2.63 16.50
CA TRP A 58 1.98 2.57 15.46
C TRP A 58 1.03 1.40 15.71
N SER A 59 -0.27 1.66 15.62
CA SER A 59 -1.31 0.65 15.45
C SER A 59 -1.93 0.84 14.09
N VAL A 60 -1.88 -0.17 13.23
CA VAL A 60 -2.39 -0.11 11.86
C VAL A 60 -3.35 -1.26 11.64
N VAL A 61 -4.50 -0.97 11.05
CA VAL A 61 -5.51 -1.95 10.65
C VAL A 61 -5.69 -1.86 9.14
N PHE A 62 -5.69 -3.02 8.50
CA PHE A 62 -6.10 -3.21 7.11
C PHE A 62 -7.37 -4.05 7.11
N LYS A 63 -8.34 -3.68 6.28
CA LYS A 63 -9.64 -4.35 6.17
C LYS A 63 -9.96 -4.53 4.69
N ARG A 64 -10.24 -5.77 4.30
CA ARG A 64 -10.67 -6.14 2.95
C ARG A 64 -11.62 -7.33 3.01
N ALA A 65 -12.34 -7.60 1.93
CA ALA A 65 -13.05 -8.87 1.79
C ALA A 65 -12.06 -10.04 1.64
N LEU A 66 -12.46 -11.23 2.09
CA LEU A 66 -11.66 -12.45 1.92
C LEU A 66 -11.55 -12.89 0.46
N SER A 67 -12.55 -12.55 -0.36
CA SER A 67 -12.51 -12.76 -1.80
C SER A 67 -13.03 -11.52 -2.51
N THR A 68 -12.41 -11.20 -3.63
CA THR A 68 -12.74 -10.08 -4.51
C THR A 68 -12.85 -10.60 -5.94
N SER A 69 -13.39 -9.78 -6.85
CA SER A 69 -13.41 -10.10 -8.28
C SER A 69 -12.12 -9.68 -9.01
N ASP A 70 -11.20 -9.00 -8.32
CA ASP A 70 -9.92 -8.59 -8.91
C ASP A 70 -8.95 -9.78 -8.96
N SER A 71 -8.41 -10.05 -10.16
CA SER A 71 -7.43 -11.11 -10.39
C SER A 71 -6.04 -10.81 -9.82
N ASN A 72 -5.73 -9.54 -9.58
CA ASN A 72 -4.46 -9.10 -8.98
C ASN A 72 -4.45 -9.28 -7.46
N ASP A 73 -5.61 -9.55 -6.89
CA ASP A 73 -5.81 -9.72 -5.47
C ASP A 73 -5.53 -11.13 -4.99
N THR A 74 -4.90 -11.24 -3.83
CA THR A 74 -4.82 -12.52 -3.11
C THR A 74 -6.22 -12.95 -2.68
N GLN A 75 -6.61 -14.19 -3.00
CA GLN A 75 -7.92 -14.76 -2.69
C GLN A 75 -7.83 -15.71 -1.49
N PHE A 76 -8.44 -15.35 -0.37
CA PHE A 76 -8.42 -16.12 0.87
C PHE A 76 -9.53 -17.20 0.89
N LYS A 77 -9.40 -18.22 0.01
CA LYS A 77 -10.41 -19.29 -0.17
C LYS A 77 -10.06 -20.63 0.51
N GLY A 78 -8.81 -20.81 0.92
CA GLY A 78 -8.34 -22.00 1.66
C GLY A 78 -8.41 -21.80 3.18
N SER A 79 -7.52 -22.47 3.91
CA SER A 79 -7.32 -22.27 5.35
C SER A 79 -6.04 -21.51 5.70
N LYS A 80 -5.19 -21.24 4.69
CA LYS A 80 -3.91 -20.57 4.91
C LYS A 80 -3.34 -19.91 3.65
N THR A 81 -2.55 -18.86 3.84
CA THR A 81 -1.83 -18.15 2.77
C THR A 81 -0.47 -17.62 3.29
N PRO A 82 0.59 -17.60 2.46
CA PRO A 82 1.85 -16.96 2.82
C PRO A 82 1.69 -15.45 3.06
N MET A 83 2.27 -14.94 4.14
CA MET A 83 2.21 -13.53 4.52
C MET A 83 3.59 -13.05 4.96
N GLY A 84 3.95 -11.83 4.57
CA GLY A 84 5.13 -11.13 5.05
C GLY A 84 4.76 -9.72 5.49
N ILE A 85 5.53 -9.17 6.44
CA ILE A 85 5.37 -7.78 6.87
C ILE A 85 6.70 -7.07 6.65
N ALA A 86 6.64 -5.89 6.04
CA ALA A 86 7.76 -4.98 5.97
C ALA A 86 7.43 -3.66 6.67
N VAL A 87 8.38 -3.13 7.42
CA VAL A 87 8.24 -1.90 8.22
C VAL A 87 9.40 -0.96 7.90
N TRP A 88 9.08 0.32 7.77
CA TRP A 88 10.04 1.39 7.53
C TRP A 88 10.05 2.33 8.72
N ASN A 89 11.22 2.53 9.32
CA ASN A 89 11.43 3.58 10.31
C ASN A 89 11.84 4.89 9.61
N GLY A 90 10.88 5.79 9.42
CA GLY A 90 11.12 7.11 8.82
C GLY A 90 12.14 7.97 9.57
N GLN A 91 12.24 7.83 10.90
CA GLN A 91 13.27 8.53 11.70
C GLN A 91 14.68 8.01 11.37
N ASN A 92 14.80 6.74 10.97
CA ASN A 92 16.03 6.14 10.45
C ASN A 92 16.20 6.34 8.93
N LYS A 93 15.37 7.19 8.29
CA LYS A 93 15.40 7.51 6.85
C LYS A 93 15.19 6.32 5.91
N GLU A 94 14.62 5.23 6.44
CA GLU A 94 14.26 4.04 5.68
C GLU A 94 13.18 4.36 4.63
N ARG A 95 13.36 3.85 3.41
CA ARG A 95 12.44 4.01 2.28
C ARG A 95 12.70 2.94 1.22
N ASN A 96 11.70 2.64 0.40
CA ASN A 96 11.81 1.66 -0.70
C ASN A 96 12.38 0.31 -0.19
N GLY A 97 13.50 -0.16 -0.73
CA GLY A 97 14.13 -1.43 -0.32
C GLY A 97 14.80 -1.39 1.06
N GLN A 98 15.03 -0.21 1.65
CA GLN A 98 15.62 -0.07 2.98
C GLN A 98 14.50 -0.19 4.02
N LYS A 99 14.32 -1.40 4.57
CA LYS A 99 13.24 -1.75 5.49
C LYS A 99 13.58 -2.95 6.35
N GLY A 100 12.96 -3.07 7.51
CA GLY A 100 12.84 -4.34 8.20
C GLY A 100 11.81 -5.23 7.50
N VAL A 101 12.10 -6.51 7.29
CA VAL A 101 11.18 -7.45 6.65
C VAL A 101 11.18 -8.78 7.40
N THR A 102 10.01 -9.40 7.55
CA THR A 102 9.91 -10.75 8.08
C THR A 102 10.27 -11.78 7.00
N GLN A 103 10.64 -12.99 7.40
CA GLN A 103 10.49 -14.14 6.50
C GLN A 103 8.99 -14.38 6.21
N TRP A 104 8.69 -15.11 5.14
CA TRP A 104 7.33 -15.59 4.89
C TRP A 104 6.83 -16.39 6.09
N GLN A 105 5.66 -16.01 6.58
CA GLN A 105 4.88 -16.69 7.60
C GLN A 105 3.64 -17.30 6.95
N GLU A 106 3.01 -18.25 7.65
CA GLU A 106 1.73 -18.81 7.23
C GLU A 106 0.60 -18.16 8.04
N LEU A 107 -0.25 -17.37 7.37
CA LEU A 107 -1.46 -16.82 7.96
C LEU A 107 -2.57 -17.87 7.91
N GLN A 108 -3.05 -18.31 9.08
CA GLN A 108 -4.19 -19.24 9.19
C GLN A 108 -5.50 -18.46 9.33
N TYR A 109 -6.57 -18.94 8.69
CA TYR A 109 -7.92 -18.38 8.77
C TYR A 109 -8.99 -19.44 8.51
#